data_AF-A0A2S6CKZ9-F1
#
_entry.id   AF-A0A2S6CKZ9-F1
#
_cell.length_a   1.000
_cell.length_b   1.000
_cell.length_c   1.000
_cell.angle_alpha   90.00
_cell.angle_beta   90.00
_cell.angle_gamma   90.00
#
_symmetry.space_group_name_H-M   'P 1'
#
loop_
_entity.id
_entity.type
_entity.pdbx_description
1 polymer ?
#
loop_
_entity_poly.entity_id
_entity_poly.type
_entity_poly.pdbx_seq_one_letter_code
_entity_poly.pdbx_strand_id
1 'polypeptide(L)'
;MKTLPTLLPTLLLTLATAQTPDQDFQYSAACGAKNPAVNQAITAFCNKKDKAGNYADTITCPGSRSSTGVVKEGIRAKITGNCTPKQWVPGKFCFLQFHHICATGDAKGLGTGTYGTNGCQKWTLEEAVPNVPGILGAFGLGKREEEDWDLELEGEDEDEE
;
A
#
# COMPACT_ATOMS: atom_id res chain seq x y z
N MET A 1 -41.66 51.46 -2.62
CA MET A 1 -41.51 50.05 -3.06
C MET A 1 -40.16 49.57 -2.56
N LYS A 2 -40.12 48.64 -1.61
CA LYS A 2 -38.87 48.09 -1.03
C LYS A 2 -38.88 46.58 -1.29
N THR A 3 -37.95 46.11 -2.12
CA THR A 3 -37.74 44.69 -2.39
C THR A 3 -36.71 44.15 -1.41
N LEU A 4 -37.09 43.15 -0.60
CA LEU A 4 -36.15 42.35 0.18
C LEU A 4 -35.71 41.15 -0.68
N PRO A 5 -34.40 40.84 -0.76
CA PRO A 5 -33.93 39.61 -1.36
C PRO A 5 -33.92 38.51 -0.29
N THR A 6 -34.78 37.51 -0.47
CA THR A 6 -34.80 36.29 0.35
C THR A 6 -33.70 35.34 -0.15
N LEU A 7 -32.58 35.28 0.57
CA LEU A 7 -31.52 34.28 0.34
C LEU A 7 -31.90 32.97 1.05
N LEU A 8 -32.27 31.93 0.28
CA LEU A 8 -32.32 30.55 0.77
C LEU A 8 -30.92 29.92 0.63
N PRO A 9 -30.32 29.33 1.68
CA PRO A 9 -29.11 28.54 1.55
C PRO A 9 -29.47 27.10 1.14
N THR A 10 -29.03 26.69 -0.04
CA THR A 10 -29.05 25.30 -0.50
C THR A 10 -28.03 24.48 0.30
N LEU A 11 -28.53 23.73 1.28
CA LEU A 11 -27.74 22.75 2.03
C LEU A 11 -27.52 21.49 1.17
N LEU A 12 -26.40 21.40 0.45
CA LEU A 12 -25.98 20.18 -0.23
C LEU A 12 -25.49 19.16 0.81
N LEU A 13 -26.32 18.14 1.06
CA LEU A 13 -25.98 16.98 1.88
C LEU A 13 -25.07 16.05 1.06
N THR A 14 -23.75 16.13 1.26
CA THR A 14 -22.81 15.17 0.68
C THR A 14 -22.94 13.84 1.42
N LEU A 15 -23.66 12.87 0.84
CA LEU A 15 -23.66 11.49 1.32
C LEU A 15 -22.28 10.88 1.10
N ALA A 16 -21.47 10.81 2.16
CA ALA A 16 -20.32 9.93 2.19
C ALA A 16 -20.84 8.49 2.10
N THR A 17 -20.52 7.78 1.02
CA THR A 17 -20.83 6.36 0.86
C THR A 17 -20.02 5.56 1.87
N ALA A 18 -20.60 5.34 3.05
CA ALA A 18 -20.05 4.41 4.03
C ALA A 18 -19.98 3.03 3.37
N GLN A 19 -18.76 2.51 3.19
CA GLN A 19 -18.55 1.17 2.62
C GLN A 19 -19.20 0.16 3.57
N THR A 20 -20.30 -0.47 3.15
CA THR A 20 -20.89 -1.52 3.96
C THR A 20 -20.00 -2.75 3.85
N PRO A 21 -19.74 -3.46 4.96
CA PRO A 21 -18.88 -4.62 4.94
C PRO A 21 -19.37 -5.77 4.04
N ASP A 22 -20.61 -5.72 3.56
CA ASP A 22 -21.19 -6.71 2.65
C ASP A 22 -20.78 -6.46 1.19
N GLN A 23 -20.12 -5.32 0.90
CA GLN A 23 -19.55 -5.02 -0.41
C GLN A 23 -18.25 -5.79 -0.70
N ASP A 24 -17.65 -6.40 0.31
CA ASP A 24 -16.38 -7.13 0.18
C ASP A 24 -16.43 -8.18 -0.94
N PHE A 25 -17.53 -8.93 -1.03
CA PHE A 25 -17.72 -9.94 -2.06
C PHE A 25 -17.64 -9.35 -3.49
N GLN A 26 -18.28 -8.20 -3.72
CA GLN A 26 -18.29 -7.56 -5.04
C GLN A 26 -16.90 -7.02 -5.41
N TYR A 27 -16.22 -6.40 -4.45
CA TYR A 27 -14.86 -5.93 -4.65
C TYR A 27 -13.87 -7.08 -4.85
N SER A 28 -14.02 -8.19 -4.11
CA SER A 28 -13.19 -9.37 -4.26
C SER A 28 -13.37 -10.02 -5.64
N ALA A 29 -14.60 -10.09 -6.13
CA ALA A 29 -14.90 -10.58 -7.48
C ALA A 29 -14.28 -9.66 -8.57
N ALA A 30 -14.47 -8.34 -8.46
CA ALA A 30 -13.89 -7.38 -9.38
C ALA A 30 -12.35 -7.39 -9.34
N CYS A 31 -11.76 -7.52 -8.15
CA CYS A 31 -10.32 -7.67 -7.97
C CYS A 31 -9.80 -8.96 -8.63
N GLY A 32 -10.48 -10.09 -8.39
CA GLY A 32 -10.09 -11.39 -8.96
C GLY A 32 -10.15 -11.40 -10.48
N ALA A 33 -11.09 -10.67 -11.08
CA ALA A 33 -11.17 -10.50 -12.54
C ALA A 33 -9.98 -9.71 -13.12
N LYS A 34 -9.38 -8.79 -12.35
CA LYS A 34 -8.17 -8.07 -12.75
C LYS A 34 -6.92 -8.92 -12.55
N ASN A 35 -6.74 -9.43 -11.33
CA ASN A 35 -5.56 -10.19 -10.96
C ASN A 35 -5.82 -11.08 -9.72
N PRO A 36 -5.99 -12.41 -9.89
CA PRO A 36 -6.24 -13.31 -8.77
C PRO A 36 -5.06 -13.41 -7.79
N ALA A 37 -3.83 -13.06 -8.20
CA ALA A 37 -2.67 -13.03 -7.31
C ALA A 37 -2.83 -11.95 -6.21
N VAL A 38 -3.49 -10.84 -6.52
CA VAL A 38 -3.79 -9.78 -5.54
C VAL A 38 -4.72 -10.30 -4.45
N ASN A 39 -5.80 -11.02 -4.80
CA ASN A 39 -6.69 -11.66 -3.82
C ASN A 39 -5.93 -12.64 -2.90
N GLN A 40 -4.94 -13.38 -3.43
CA GLN A 40 -4.11 -14.28 -2.62
C GLN A 40 -3.22 -13.51 -1.63
N ALA A 41 -2.64 -12.38 -2.05
CA ALA A 41 -1.86 -11.52 -1.15
C ALA A 41 -2.72 -10.86 -0.07
N ILE A 42 -3.92 -10.38 -0.42
CA ILE A 42 -4.90 -9.85 0.53
C ILE A 42 -5.26 -10.92 1.56
N THR A 43 -5.59 -12.12 1.09
CA THR A 43 -5.92 -13.26 1.97
C THR A 43 -4.75 -13.59 2.89
N ALA A 44 -3.53 -13.69 2.37
CA ALA A 44 -2.33 -13.99 3.16
C ALA A 44 -2.03 -12.90 4.21
N PHE A 45 -2.32 -11.64 3.90
CA PHE A 45 -2.14 -10.53 4.83
C PHE A 45 -3.20 -10.56 5.94
N CYS A 46 -4.49 -10.56 5.58
CA CYS A 46 -5.62 -10.42 6.50
C CYS A 46 -5.86 -11.66 7.35
N ASN A 47 -5.66 -12.87 6.80
CA ASN A 47 -5.73 -14.12 7.56
C ASN A 47 -4.41 -14.41 8.29
N LYS A 48 -3.98 -13.47 9.14
CA LYS A 48 -2.81 -13.67 9.99
C LYS A 48 -3.02 -14.92 10.85
N LYS A 49 -2.00 -15.78 10.92
CA LYS A 49 -1.95 -16.92 11.83
C LYS A 49 -0.94 -16.68 12.97
N ASP A 50 -1.21 -17.25 14.13
CA ASP A 50 -0.25 -17.33 15.23
C ASP A 50 0.78 -18.46 15.01
N LYS A 51 1.67 -18.67 15.97
CA LYS A 51 2.69 -19.74 15.90
C LYS A 51 2.11 -21.15 15.94
N ALA A 52 0.89 -21.31 16.45
CA ALA A 52 0.17 -22.57 16.50
C ALA A 52 -0.69 -22.81 15.24
N GLY A 53 -0.71 -21.84 14.30
CA GLY A 53 -1.46 -21.92 13.06
C GLY A 53 -2.92 -21.46 13.15
N ASN A 54 -3.34 -20.92 14.30
CA ASN A 54 -4.71 -20.40 14.50
C ASN A 54 -4.82 -18.98 13.94
N TYR A 55 -6.01 -18.60 13.47
CA TYR A 55 -6.27 -17.23 13.05
C TYR A 55 -6.09 -16.24 14.21
N ALA A 56 -5.35 -15.17 13.96
CA ALA A 56 -4.98 -14.18 14.95
C ALA A 56 -5.38 -12.78 14.46
N ASP A 57 -6.53 -12.28 14.92
CA ASP A 57 -7.02 -10.94 14.59
C ASP A 57 -6.30 -9.86 15.41
N THR A 58 -5.04 -9.62 15.07
CA THR A 58 -4.10 -8.80 15.85
C THR A 58 -3.28 -7.86 14.97
N ILE A 59 -3.78 -7.54 13.78
CA ILE A 59 -3.15 -6.56 12.88
C ILE A 59 -3.39 -5.17 13.46
N THR A 60 -2.33 -4.38 13.59
CA THR A 60 -2.41 -3.02 14.14
C THR A 60 -1.57 -2.07 13.29
N CYS A 61 -1.95 -0.80 13.25
CA CYS A 61 -1.19 0.28 12.64
C CYS A 61 -0.93 1.37 13.69
N PRO A 62 0.34 1.73 13.96
CA PRO A 62 1.55 1.08 13.45
C PRO A 62 1.73 -0.34 14.00
N GLY A 63 2.35 -1.23 13.22
CA GLY A 63 2.72 -2.58 13.64
C GLY A 63 3.73 -3.21 12.68
N SER A 64 4.68 -4.00 13.20
CA SER A 64 5.79 -4.55 12.41
C SER A 64 5.32 -5.40 11.20
N ARG A 65 4.30 -6.25 11.39
CA ARG A 65 3.69 -7.01 10.28
C ARG A 65 3.01 -6.09 9.28
N SER A 66 2.29 -5.07 9.76
CA SER A 66 1.52 -4.19 8.89
C SER A 66 2.46 -3.36 8.02
N SER A 67 3.53 -2.81 8.59
CA SER A 67 4.50 -1.97 7.89
C SER A 67 5.38 -2.75 6.92
N THR A 68 5.85 -3.94 7.31
CA THR A 68 6.65 -4.83 6.43
C THR A 68 5.81 -5.37 5.28
N GLY A 69 4.51 -5.61 5.55
CA GLY A 69 3.60 -6.24 4.62
C GLY A 69 3.78 -7.75 4.53
N VAL A 70 2.92 -8.37 3.73
CA VAL A 70 2.99 -9.79 3.37
C VAL A 70 3.10 -9.88 1.86
N VAL A 71 4.05 -10.69 1.39
CA VAL A 71 4.25 -10.98 -0.03
C VAL A 71 3.68 -12.35 -0.36
N LYS A 72 2.89 -12.43 -1.42
CA LYS A 72 2.36 -13.68 -1.96
C LYS A 72 2.18 -13.51 -3.46
N GLU A 73 2.63 -14.48 -4.25
CA GLU A 73 2.57 -14.45 -5.73
C GLU A 73 3.12 -13.14 -6.34
N GLY A 74 4.25 -12.64 -5.81
CA GLY A 74 4.88 -11.41 -6.31
C GLY A 74 4.13 -10.11 -5.98
N ILE A 75 3.04 -10.15 -5.21
CA ILE A 75 2.30 -8.98 -4.75
C ILE A 75 2.53 -8.77 -3.25
N ARG A 76 2.75 -7.52 -2.83
CA ARG A 76 2.83 -7.11 -1.44
C ARG A 76 1.58 -6.35 -1.03
N ALA A 77 0.93 -6.82 0.05
CA ALA A 77 -0.06 -6.05 0.78
C ALA A 77 0.57 -5.49 2.06
N LYS A 78 0.46 -4.18 2.31
CA LYS A 78 1.00 -3.53 3.52
C LYS A 78 0.13 -2.38 4.00
N ILE A 79 0.22 -2.07 5.30
CA ILE A 79 -0.41 -0.94 5.97
C ILE A 79 0.64 -0.19 6.77
N THR A 80 0.92 1.04 6.35
CA THR A 80 1.87 1.96 6.99
C THR A 80 1.11 3.13 7.60
N GLY A 81 1.76 3.91 8.45
CA GLY A 81 1.14 5.05 9.09
C GLY A 81 1.52 5.20 10.56
N ASN A 82 1.27 6.38 11.11
CA ASN A 82 1.60 6.71 12.49
C ASN A 82 0.33 7.05 13.28
N CYS A 83 -0.58 6.09 13.39
CA CYS A 83 -1.83 6.26 14.12
C CYS A 83 -1.58 6.39 15.63
N THR A 84 -2.11 7.47 16.22
CA THR A 84 -2.06 7.72 17.66
C THR A 84 -3.48 7.94 18.19
N PRO A 85 -4.00 7.08 19.09
CA PRO A 85 -3.37 5.84 19.58
C PRO A 85 -3.24 4.79 18.46
N LYS A 86 -2.42 3.76 18.70
CA LYS A 86 -2.29 2.59 17.81
C LYS A 86 -3.67 2.00 17.53
N GLN A 87 -3.98 1.81 16.25
CA GLN A 87 -5.29 1.32 15.81
C GLN A 87 -5.23 -0.16 15.45
N TRP A 88 -6.23 -0.92 15.89
CA TRP A 88 -6.47 -2.28 15.42
C TRP A 88 -7.18 -2.25 14.07
N VAL A 89 -6.84 -3.23 13.23
CA VAL A 89 -7.44 -3.44 11.91
C VAL A 89 -8.26 -4.73 11.99
N PRO A 90 -9.59 -4.65 12.13
CA PRO A 90 -10.43 -5.84 12.21
C PRO A 90 -10.41 -6.62 10.90
N GLY A 91 -10.45 -7.96 10.97
CA GLY A 91 -10.37 -8.83 9.80
C GLY A 91 -11.37 -8.47 8.68
N LYS A 92 -12.63 -8.18 9.03
CA LYS A 92 -13.67 -7.80 8.05
C LYS A 92 -13.32 -6.53 7.27
N PHE A 93 -12.76 -5.52 7.95
CA PHE A 93 -12.33 -4.28 7.31
C PHE A 93 -11.02 -4.44 6.55
N CYS A 94 -10.15 -5.37 6.98
CA CYS A 94 -8.94 -5.71 6.25
C CYS A 94 -9.26 -6.17 4.82
N PHE A 95 -10.17 -7.14 4.67
CA PHE A 95 -10.60 -7.61 3.37
C PHE A 95 -11.28 -6.51 2.56
N LEU A 96 -12.29 -5.86 3.15
CA LEU A 96 -13.08 -4.83 2.46
C LEU A 96 -12.20 -3.72 1.87
N GLN A 97 -11.26 -3.19 2.66
CA GLN A 97 -10.44 -2.04 2.26
C GLN A 97 -9.42 -2.45 1.18
N PHE A 98 -8.76 -3.60 1.33
CA PHE A 98 -7.83 -4.05 0.31
C PHE A 98 -8.52 -4.47 -1.00
N HIS A 99 -9.64 -5.19 -0.93
CA HIS A 99 -10.40 -5.54 -2.12
C HIS A 99 -10.94 -4.28 -2.81
N HIS A 100 -11.38 -3.28 -2.05
CA HIS A 100 -11.78 -1.99 -2.63
C HIS A 100 -10.62 -1.32 -3.38
N ILE A 101 -9.41 -1.25 -2.78
CA ILE A 101 -8.22 -0.72 -3.46
C ILE A 101 -7.97 -1.50 -4.76
N CYS A 102 -8.03 -2.82 -4.74
CA CYS A 102 -7.77 -3.62 -5.93
C CYS A 102 -8.83 -3.40 -7.03
N ALA A 103 -10.12 -3.42 -6.66
CA ALA A 103 -11.23 -3.23 -7.59
C ALA A 103 -11.18 -1.85 -8.25
N THR A 104 -10.80 -0.81 -7.51
CA THR A 104 -10.75 0.58 -7.99
C THR A 104 -9.36 1.05 -8.45
N GLY A 105 -8.33 0.24 -8.20
CA GLY A 105 -6.94 0.51 -8.55
C GLY A 105 -6.66 0.36 -10.04
N ASP A 106 -5.39 0.23 -10.39
CA ASP A 106 -4.94 0.14 -11.77
C ASP A 106 -5.44 -1.14 -12.49
N ALA A 107 -5.00 -1.32 -13.74
CA ALA A 107 -5.36 -2.49 -14.55
C ALA A 107 -4.89 -3.83 -13.96
N LYS A 108 -3.85 -3.82 -13.10
CA LYS A 108 -3.33 -5.00 -12.41
C LYS A 108 -3.94 -5.19 -11.02
N GLY A 109 -4.84 -4.31 -10.59
CA GLY A 109 -5.43 -4.33 -9.25
C GLY A 109 -4.50 -3.80 -8.16
N LEU A 110 -3.50 -3.00 -8.52
CA LEU A 110 -2.57 -2.37 -7.59
C LEU A 110 -3.03 -0.94 -7.28
N GLY A 111 -2.54 -0.41 -6.15
CA GLY A 111 -2.87 0.94 -5.74
C GLY A 111 -2.72 1.19 -4.26
N THR A 112 -3.21 2.35 -3.84
CA THR A 112 -3.15 2.79 -2.45
C THR A 112 -4.49 3.31 -1.98
N GLY A 113 -4.76 3.17 -0.69
CA GLY A 113 -5.92 3.78 -0.04
C GLY A 113 -5.55 4.34 1.33
N THR A 114 -6.38 5.25 1.82
CA THR A 114 -6.18 5.90 3.12
C THR A 114 -7.38 5.63 4.01
N TYR A 115 -7.15 5.06 5.19
CA TYR A 115 -8.19 4.60 6.12
C TYR A 115 -7.79 4.83 7.58
N GLY A 116 -8.61 4.34 8.50
CA GLY A 116 -8.44 4.56 9.94
C GLY A 116 -8.89 5.95 10.39
N THR A 117 -8.87 6.19 11.70
CA THR A 117 -9.27 7.50 12.25
C THR A 117 -8.34 8.58 11.70
N ASN A 118 -8.93 9.65 11.14
CA ASN A 118 -8.23 10.77 10.50
C ASN A 118 -7.33 10.36 9.32
N GLY A 119 -7.58 9.19 8.69
CA GLY A 119 -6.79 8.74 7.56
C GLY A 119 -5.34 8.40 7.91
N CYS A 120 -5.07 8.02 9.15
CA CYS A 120 -3.70 7.77 9.61
C CYS A 120 -3.08 6.49 9.02
N GLN A 121 -3.88 5.60 8.44
CA GLN A 121 -3.43 4.34 7.85
C GLN A 121 -3.34 4.47 6.32
N LYS A 122 -2.13 4.29 5.77
CA LYS A 122 -1.89 4.18 4.33
C LYS A 122 -1.74 2.70 3.95
N TRP A 123 -2.67 2.23 3.14
CA TRP A 123 -2.78 0.87 2.66
C TRP A 123 -2.22 0.79 1.25
N THR A 124 -1.49 -0.27 0.92
CA THR A 124 -0.78 -0.38 -0.37
C THR A 124 -0.80 -1.81 -0.87
N LEU A 125 -1.17 -1.95 -2.15
CA LEU A 125 -0.99 -3.14 -2.97
C LEU A 125 0.02 -2.77 -4.06
N GLU A 126 1.16 -3.44 -4.06
CA GLU A 126 2.28 -3.16 -4.97
C GLU A 126 2.93 -4.46 -5.44
N GLU A 127 3.63 -4.42 -6.57
CA GLU A 127 4.52 -5.51 -6.95
C GLU A 127 5.65 -5.61 -5.91
N ALA A 128 5.90 -6.82 -5.42
CA ALA A 128 7.03 -7.08 -4.57
C ALA A 128 8.29 -7.07 -5.46
N VAL A 129 9.06 -5.99 -5.40
CA VAL A 129 10.39 -5.97 -6.01
C VAL A 129 11.20 -7.10 -5.36
N PRO A 130 11.73 -8.06 -6.13
CA PRO A 130 12.63 -9.06 -5.56
C PRO A 130 13.84 -8.33 -5.01
N ASN A 131 14.11 -8.50 -3.72
CA ASN A 131 15.44 -8.23 -3.17
C ASN A 131 16.37 -9.31 -3.73
N VAL A 132 16.88 -9.08 -4.93
CA VAL A 132 18.04 -9.78 -5.47
C VAL A 132 19.26 -8.87 -5.27
N PRO A 133 20.06 -9.06 -4.21
CA PRO A 133 21.41 -8.54 -4.20
C PRO A 133 22.14 -9.22 -5.38
N GLY A 134 22.37 -8.49 -6.48
CA GLY A 134 23.27 -8.94 -7.55
C GLY A 134 22.72 -9.08 -8.98
N ILE A 135 21.46 -8.78 -9.29
CA ILE A 135 20.95 -8.86 -10.70
C ILE A 135 20.75 -7.48 -11.36
N LEU A 136 21.03 -6.38 -10.66
CA LEU A 136 21.03 -5.03 -11.27
C LEU A 136 22.27 -4.75 -12.16
N GLY A 137 23.22 -5.69 -12.28
CA GLY A 137 24.29 -5.62 -13.28
C GLY A 137 23.94 -6.25 -14.64
N ALA A 138 22.86 -7.03 -14.74
CA ALA A 138 22.55 -7.82 -15.94
C ALA A 138 21.47 -7.21 -16.85
N PHE A 139 20.69 -6.26 -16.35
CA PHE A 139 19.76 -5.47 -17.16
C PHE A 139 20.25 -4.03 -17.12
N GLY A 140 20.95 -3.61 -18.18
CA GLY A 140 21.58 -2.29 -18.34
C GLY A 140 20.62 -1.11 -18.35
N LEU A 141 19.87 -0.93 -17.26
CA LEU A 141 19.15 0.30 -16.93
C LEU A 141 20.05 1.03 -15.93
N GLY A 142 20.91 1.86 -16.51
CA GLY A 142 22.00 2.55 -15.83
C GLY A 142 21.56 3.27 -14.56
N LYS A 143 22.33 3.03 -13.50
CA LYS A 143 22.49 3.95 -12.39
C LYS A 143 22.81 5.33 -12.94
N ARG A 144 21.95 6.32 -12.68
CA ARG A 144 22.38 7.71 -12.61
C ARG A 144 22.81 7.96 -11.18
N GLU A 145 24.05 7.57 -10.88
CA GLU A 145 24.80 8.08 -9.73
C GLU A 145 25.64 9.24 -10.28
N GLU A 146 25.14 10.47 -10.10
CA GLU A 146 25.97 11.67 -10.11
C GLU A 146 26.44 11.88 -8.67
N GLU A 147 27.58 11.28 -8.32
CA GLU A 147 28.37 11.67 -7.15
C GLU A 147 29.81 11.87 -7.62
N ASP A 148 29.99 13.06 -8.18
CA ASP A 148 31.08 14.00 -7.96
C ASP A 148 32.07 13.57 -6.86
N TRP A 149 33.29 13.21 -7.26
CA TRP A 149 34.47 13.30 -6.41
C TRP A 149 35.70 13.69 -7.25
N ASP A 150 36.12 14.92 -6.95
CA ASP A 150 37.35 15.63 -7.24
C ASP A 150 38.57 14.76 -7.62
N LEU A 151 39.15 15.09 -8.78
CA LEU A 151 40.49 14.70 -9.18
C LEU A 151 41.50 15.69 -8.56
N GLU A 152 42.18 15.27 -7.50
CA GLU A 152 43.46 15.86 -7.10
C GLU A 152 44.51 14.76 -6.92
N LEU A 153 45.61 14.94 -7.68
CA LEU A 153 47.02 14.80 -7.27
C LEU A 153 47.49 13.41 -6.78
N GLU A 154 48.57 12.78 -7.22
CA GLU A 154 49.87 13.10 -7.85
C GLU A 154 50.35 11.74 -8.42
N GLY A 155 51.10 11.62 -9.52
CA GLY A 155 52.44 12.14 -9.68
C GLY A 155 53.46 11.07 -9.26
N GLU A 156 54.32 10.68 -10.22
CA GLU A 156 55.62 9.99 -10.04
C GLU A 156 55.57 8.48 -9.73
N ASP A 157 56.44 7.60 -10.24
CA ASP A 157 57.36 7.49 -11.38
C ASP A 157 58.11 6.14 -11.17
N GLU A 158 58.72 5.60 -12.23
CA GLU A 158 59.87 4.65 -12.21
C GLU A 158 59.67 3.24 -11.59
N ASP A 159 60.30 2.14 -12.02
CA ASP A 159 61.00 1.72 -13.23
C ASP A 159 61.25 0.20 -13.09
N GLU A 160 61.43 -0.45 -14.24
CA GLU A 160 62.30 -1.60 -14.56
C GLU A 160 62.66 -2.65 -13.46
N GLU A 161 62.31 -3.92 -13.69
CA GLU A 161 63.17 -4.94 -14.35
C GLU A 161 62.43 -6.27 -14.58
#